data_AF-A0A7X6TQE6-F1
#
_entry.id   AF-A0A7X6TQE6-F1
#
_cell.length_a   1.000
_cell.length_b   1.000
_cell.length_c   1.000
_cell.angle_alpha   90.00
_cell.angle_beta   90.00
_cell.angle_gamma   90.00
#
_symmetry.space_group_name_H-M   'P 1'
#
loop_
_entity.id
_entity.type
_entity.pdbx_description
1 polymer ?
#
loop_
_entity_poly.entity_id
_entity_poly.type
_entity_poly.pdbx_seq_one_letter_code
_entity_poly.pdbx_strand_id
1 'polypeptide(L)'
;AMVKHYYGLVVKMAQQKPDILAHFDLITKFNNGNYYFDEGSTEYKEIALKALEKSAKAGCIFEFNSGGMYRGFTQYPYPSKFLLKRLLELKVPIIISSDSHDVRSLDFYFNEMLAILVNLGFREIILLGKRGFYKKSIA
;
A
#
# COMPACT_ATOMS: atom_id res chain seq x y z
N ALA A 1 13.23 -4.11 -16.83
CA ALA A 1 14.38 -3.77 -15.95
C ALA A 1 13.98 -2.86 -14.78
N MET A 2 13.33 -1.71 -15.05
CA MET A 2 12.91 -0.73 -14.03
C MET A 2 12.05 -1.32 -12.88
N VAL A 3 10.97 -2.03 -13.21
CA VAL A 3 10.07 -2.66 -12.23
C VAL A 3 10.82 -3.58 -11.26
N LYS A 4 11.68 -4.47 -11.79
CA LYS A 4 12.50 -5.40 -11.00
C LYS A 4 13.45 -4.64 -10.06
N HIS A 5 14.04 -3.54 -10.54
CA HIS A 5 14.94 -2.73 -9.73
C HIS A 5 14.21 -2.02 -8.59
N TYR A 6 13.10 -1.34 -8.89
CA TYR A 6 12.28 -0.65 -7.89
C TYR A 6 11.84 -1.60 -6.77
N TYR A 7 11.20 -2.73 -7.12
CA TYR A 7 10.77 -3.69 -6.12
C TYR A 7 11.93 -4.38 -5.39
N GLY A 8 13.09 -4.52 -6.05
CA GLY A 8 14.33 -4.94 -5.38
C GLY A 8 14.76 -3.96 -4.29
N LEU A 9 14.63 -2.65 -4.51
CA LEU A 9 14.89 -1.62 -3.50
C LEU A 9 13.85 -1.65 -2.38
N VAL A 10 12.55 -1.83 -2.70
CA VAL A 10 11.50 -1.97 -1.68
C VAL A 10 11.77 -3.17 -0.75
N VAL A 11 12.19 -4.31 -1.30
CA VAL A 11 12.58 -5.47 -0.49
C VAL A 11 13.79 -5.16 0.41
N LYS A 12 14.80 -4.45 -0.11
CA LYS A 12 15.95 -4.01 0.71
C LYS A 12 15.52 -3.05 1.83
N MET A 13 14.54 -2.19 1.56
CA MET A 13 13.98 -1.29 2.57
C MET A 13 13.26 -2.07 3.67
N ALA A 14 12.40 -3.03 3.29
CA ALA A 14 11.72 -3.91 4.25
C ALA A 14 12.71 -4.68 5.13
N GLN A 15 13.87 -5.09 4.59
CA GLN A 15 14.92 -5.76 5.38
C GLN A 15 15.53 -4.88 6.48
N GLN A 16 15.44 -3.56 6.37
CA GLN A 16 15.82 -2.65 7.47
C GLN A 16 14.79 -2.60 8.60
N LYS A 17 13.65 -3.30 8.46
CA LYS A 17 12.56 -3.41 9.43
C LYS A 17 12.01 -2.05 9.88
N PRO A 18 11.56 -1.17 8.97
CA PRO A 18 10.79 -0.01 9.37
C PRO A 18 9.49 -0.43 10.05
N ASP A 19 8.94 0.40 10.93
CA ASP A 19 7.62 0.14 11.51
C ASP A 19 6.54 0.07 10.42
N ILE A 20 6.62 0.99 9.45
CA ILE A 20 5.67 1.11 8.34
C ILE A 20 6.43 1.04 7.00
N LEU A 21 5.96 0.19 6.09
CA LEU A 21 6.38 0.18 4.69
C LEU A 21 5.36 0.97 3.86
N ALA A 22 5.73 2.21 3.51
CA ALA A 22 4.86 3.18 2.84
C ALA A 22 4.66 2.89 1.34
N HIS A 23 3.47 3.23 0.82
CA HIS A 23 3.06 3.25 -0.59
C HIS A 23 3.85 2.28 -1.48
N PHE A 24 3.65 0.97 -1.25
CA PHE A 24 4.51 -0.11 -1.72
C PHE A 24 4.74 -0.17 -3.24
N ASP A 25 3.75 0.24 -4.03
CA ASP A 25 3.77 0.26 -5.50
C ASP A 25 3.81 1.70 -6.06
N LEU A 26 4.48 2.65 -5.37
CA LEU A 26 4.66 4.03 -5.81
C LEU A 26 5.21 4.18 -7.24
N ILE A 27 5.87 3.13 -7.77
CA ILE A 27 6.30 3.07 -9.17
C ILE A 27 5.17 3.34 -10.19
N THR A 28 3.90 3.13 -9.83
CA THR A 28 2.76 3.42 -10.71
C THR A 28 2.35 4.90 -10.75
N LYS A 29 2.91 5.77 -9.89
CA LYS A 29 2.57 7.20 -9.76
C LYS A 29 2.54 7.97 -11.08
N PHE A 30 3.49 7.69 -11.98
CA PHE A 30 3.56 8.37 -13.28
C PHE A 30 3.30 7.42 -14.44
N ASN A 31 2.75 6.24 -14.16
CA ASN A 31 2.51 5.20 -15.15
C ASN A 31 1.07 5.22 -15.71
N ASN A 32 0.38 6.36 -15.62
CA ASN A 32 -0.98 6.49 -16.13
C ASN A 32 -1.06 6.07 -17.61
N GLY A 33 -2.07 5.25 -17.94
CA GLY A 33 -2.22 4.69 -19.28
C GLY A 33 -1.14 3.66 -19.67
N ASN A 34 -0.48 3.02 -18.69
CA ASN A 34 0.60 2.05 -18.92
C ASN A 34 1.78 2.62 -19.71
N TYR A 35 2.06 3.92 -19.55
CA TYR A 35 3.04 4.65 -20.38
C TYR A 35 4.46 4.06 -20.31
N TYR A 36 4.91 3.64 -19.11
CA TYR A 36 6.25 3.08 -18.91
C TYR A 36 6.25 1.55 -18.85
N PHE A 37 5.18 0.94 -18.34
CA PHE A 37 5.00 -0.50 -18.28
C PHE A 37 3.52 -0.88 -18.16
N ASP A 38 3.16 -2.09 -18.59
CA ASP A 38 1.80 -2.62 -18.47
C ASP A 38 1.54 -3.18 -17.05
N GLU A 39 0.74 -2.47 -16.26
CA GLU A 39 0.30 -2.89 -14.92
C GLU A 39 -0.66 -4.11 -14.97
N GLY A 40 -1.26 -4.36 -16.13
CA GLY A 40 -2.09 -5.53 -16.40
C GLY A 40 -1.28 -6.81 -16.60
N SER A 41 -0.02 -6.68 -17.07
CA SER A 41 0.81 -7.80 -17.47
C SER A 41 1.09 -8.79 -16.35
N THR A 42 1.13 -10.08 -16.72
CA THR A 42 1.49 -11.16 -15.78
C THR A 42 2.90 -10.95 -15.22
N GLU A 43 3.86 -10.50 -16.04
CA GLU A 43 5.23 -10.27 -15.58
C GLU A 43 5.29 -9.21 -14.47
N TYR A 44 4.63 -8.05 -14.64
CA TYR A 44 4.60 -7.02 -13.61
C TYR A 44 3.99 -7.53 -12.31
N LYS A 45 2.81 -8.15 -12.38
CA LYS A 45 2.09 -8.65 -11.20
C LYS A 45 2.91 -9.69 -10.45
N GLU A 46 3.58 -10.59 -11.15
CA GLU A 46 4.47 -11.57 -10.51
C GLU A 46 5.65 -10.92 -9.79
N ILE A 47 6.30 -9.92 -10.40
CA ILE A 47 7.42 -9.22 -9.78
C ILE A 47 6.95 -8.51 -8.50
N ALA A 48 5.85 -7.78 -8.59
CA ALA A 48 5.27 -7.05 -7.47
C ALA A 48 4.86 -7.99 -6.33
N LEU A 49 4.17 -9.10 -6.63
CA LEU A 49 3.77 -10.11 -5.64
C LEU A 49 4.97 -10.79 -4.98
N LYS A 50 5.97 -11.21 -5.76
CA LYS A 50 7.21 -11.82 -5.22
C LYS A 50 7.93 -10.86 -4.27
N ALA A 51 7.94 -9.56 -4.57
CA ALA A 51 8.52 -8.55 -3.70
C ALA A 51 7.67 -8.29 -2.45
N LEU A 52 6.35 -8.28 -2.58
CA LEU A 52 5.39 -8.09 -1.50
C LEU A 52 5.55 -9.20 -0.45
N GLU A 53 5.59 -10.46 -0.91
CA GLU A 53 5.77 -11.64 -0.05
C GLU A 53 7.12 -11.65 0.67
N LYS A 54 8.18 -11.21 -0.01
CA LYS A 54 9.50 -11.04 0.63
C LYS A 54 9.47 -9.94 1.68
N SER A 55 8.81 -8.83 1.39
CA SER A 55 8.71 -7.68 2.29
C SER A 55 7.84 -7.97 3.51
N ALA A 56 6.76 -8.73 3.34
CA ALA A 56 5.86 -9.14 4.43
C ALA A 56 6.58 -9.94 5.54
N LYS A 57 7.65 -10.67 5.20
CA LYS A 57 8.47 -11.41 6.18
C LYS A 57 9.23 -10.51 7.16
N ALA A 58 9.34 -9.21 6.88
CA ALA A 58 10.00 -8.27 7.78
C ALA A 58 9.17 -7.93 9.02
N GLY A 59 7.87 -8.25 9.04
CA GLY A 59 6.97 -7.94 10.16
C GLY A 59 6.53 -6.47 10.21
N CYS A 60 6.70 -5.72 9.11
CA CYS A 60 6.28 -4.33 8.99
C CYS A 60 4.76 -4.19 8.88
N ILE A 61 4.25 -3.01 9.24
CA ILE A 61 2.91 -2.54 8.91
C ILE A 61 2.93 -2.04 7.46
N PHE A 62 1.95 -2.42 6.65
CA PHE A 62 1.83 -1.91 5.28
C PHE A 62 0.88 -0.71 5.23
N GLU A 63 1.29 0.33 4.53
CA GLU A 63 0.47 1.52 4.31
C GLU A 63 -0.56 1.29 3.20
N PHE A 64 -1.80 1.72 3.44
CA PHE A 64 -2.81 1.96 2.42
C PHE A 64 -3.00 3.48 2.30
N ASN A 65 -2.69 4.06 1.14
CA ASN A 65 -2.38 5.49 0.96
C ASN A 65 -3.20 6.12 -0.17
N SER A 66 -3.97 7.18 0.11
CA SER A 66 -4.80 7.91 -0.87
C SER A 66 -4.15 9.17 -1.48
N GLY A 67 -2.93 9.54 -1.10
CA GLY A 67 -2.30 10.79 -1.53
C GLY A 67 -1.97 10.85 -3.02
N GLY A 68 -1.59 9.72 -3.62
CA GLY A 68 -1.45 9.61 -5.08
C GLY A 68 -2.76 9.92 -5.81
N MET A 69 -3.88 9.49 -5.24
CA MET A 69 -5.21 9.70 -5.78
C MET A 69 -5.67 11.15 -5.62
N TYR A 70 -5.50 11.74 -4.43
CA TYR A 70 -5.85 13.14 -4.18
C TYR A 70 -5.16 14.10 -5.17
N ARG A 71 -3.89 13.82 -5.47
CA ARG A 71 -3.04 14.63 -6.36
C ARG A 71 -3.25 14.32 -7.85
N GLY A 72 -4.16 13.42 -8.20
CA GLY A 72 -4.48 13.05 -9.58
C GLY A 72 -3.41 12.21 -10.28
N PHE A 73 -2.47 11.61 -9.54
CA PHE A 73 -1.43 10.74 -10.12
C PHE A 73 -1.93 9.32 -10.37
N THR A 74 -2.82 8.83 -9.50
CA THR A 74 -3.40 7.50 -9.62
C THR A 74 -4.92 7.58 -9.49
N GLN A 75 -5.60 6.58 -10.05
CA GLN A 75 -7.07 6.46 -9.93
C GLN A 75 -7.48 5.72 -8.64
N TYR A 76 -6.53 5.04 -7.99
CA TYR A 76 -6.76 4.20 -6.82
C TYR A 76 -5.68 4.44 -5.77
N PRO A 77 -5.97 4.16 -4.48
CA PRO A 77 -4.96 4.21 -3.42
C PRO A 77 -3.85 3.16 -3.62
N TYR A 78 -2.67 3.43 -3.08
CA TYR A 78 -1.60 2.45 -2.98
C TYR A 78 -1.77 1.59 -1.72
N PRO A 79 -1.46 0.28 -1.71
CA PRO A 79 -1.19 -0.50 -2.89
C PRO A 79 -2.46 -0.84 -3.66
N SER A 80 -2.29 -1.11 -4.94
CA SER A 80 -3.34 -1.60 -5.83
C SER A 80 -4.06 -2.84 -5.26
N LYS A 81 -5.34 -2.99 -5.64
CA LYS A 81 -6.27 -3.98 -5.07
C LYS A 81 -5.75 -5.43 -5.06
N PHE A 82 -4.98 -5.85 -6.06
CA PHE A 82 -4.45 -7.22 -6.11
C PHE A 82 -3.36 -7.46 -5.07
N LEU A 83 -2.52 -6.45 -4.80
CA LEU A 83 -1.53 -6.50 -3.74
C LEU A 83 -2.21 -6.44 -2.37
N LEU A 84 -3.24 -5.61 -2.21
CA LEU A 84 -4.01 -5.53 -0.98
C LEU A 84 -4.70 -6.86 -0.62
N LYS A 85 -5.23 -7.58 -1.61
CA LYS A 85 -5.73 -8.96 -1.43
C LYS A 85 -4.64 -9.91 -0.95
N ARG A 86 -3.44 -9.84 -1.54
CA ARG A 86 -2.32 -10.68 -1.11
C ARG A 86 -1.86 -10.35 0.32
N LEU A 87 -1.87 -9.07 0.69
CA LEU A 87 -1.59 -8.64 2.07
C LEU A 87 -2.59 -9.21 3.09
N LEU A 88 -3.88 -9.28 2.72
CA LEU A 88 -4.91 -9.93 3.54
C LEU A 88 -4.59 -11.42 3.77
N GLU A 89 -4.27 -12.15 2.70
CA GLU A 89 -3.93 -13.58 2.79
C GLU A 89 -2.70 -13.82 3.67
N LEU A 90 -1.71 -12.92 3.61
CA LEU A 90 -0.51 -12.94 4.43
C LEU A 90 -0.75 -12.46 5.88
N LYS A 91 -1.96 -11.98 6.20
CA LYS A 91 -2.36 -11.46 7.52
C LYS A 91 -1.45 -10.35 8.02
N VAL A 92 -0.97 -9.50 7.12
CA VAL A 92 -0.14 -8.35 7.52
C VAL A 92 -0.99 -7.23 8.12
N PRO A 93 -0.47 -6.47 9.09
CA PRO A 93 -1.14 -5.29 9.59
C PRO A 93 -1.19 -4.18 8.53
N ILE A 94 -2.31 -3.46 8.47
CA ILE A 94 -2.53 -2.32 7.55
C ILE A 94 -2.73 -1.04 8.36
N ILE A 95 -2.12 0.06 7.92
CA ILE A 95 -2.41 1.43 8.39
C ILE A 95 -2.90 2.27 7.22
N ILE A 96 -3.91 3.12 7.42
CA ILE A 96 -4.38 4.05 6.39
C ILE A 96 -3.69 5.41 6.52
N SER A 97 -3.41 6.07 5.39
CA SER A 97 -2.87 7.41 5.34
C SER A 97 -3.39 8.17 4.11
N SER A 98 -3.37 9.50 4.18
CA SER A 98 -3.71 10.38 3.06
C SER A 98 -2.49 11.02 2.40
N ASP A 99 -1.29 10.88 3.00
CA ASP A 99 -0.07 11.58 2.60
C ASP A 99 -0.35 13.08 2.35
N SER A 100 -1.04 13.67 3.33
CA SER A 100 -1.62 15.00 3.21
C SER A 100 -0.55 16.09 3.12
N HIS A 101 -0.67 16.94 2.11
CA HIS A 101 0.17 18.12 1.90
C HIS A 101 -0.63 19.44 1.99
N ASP A 102 -1.95 19.35 2.17
CA ASP A 102 -2.81 20.51 2.44
C ASP A 102 -3.99 20.12 3.34
N VAL A 103 -4.64 21.11 3.95
CA VAL A 103 -5.70 20.87 4.95
C VAL A 103 -6.89 20.07 4.41
N ARG A 104 -7.16 20.13 3.11
CA ARG A 104 -8.30 19.43 2.49
C ARG A 104 -8.00 17.96 2.23
N SER A 105 -6.73 17.55 2.27
CA SER A 105 -6.34 16.14 2.09
C SER A 105 -6.25 15.34 3.38
N LEU A 106 -6.44 15.96 4.56
CA LEU A 106 -6.16 15.31 5.85
C LEU A 106 -6.82 13.93 6.02
N ASP A 107 -8.10 13.80 5.68
CA ASP A 107 -8.89 12.57 5.77
C ASP A 107 -9.39 12.09 4.40
N PHE A 108 -8.77 12.56 3.32
CA PHE A 108 -9.23 12.27 1.97
C PHE A 108 -9.37 10.77 1.73
N TYR A 109 -10.59 10.38 1.33
CA TYR A 109 -10.96 9.02 0.92
C TYR A 109 -10.95 7.96 2.05
N PHE A 110 -10.87 8.37 3.32
CA PHE A 110 -10.76 7.41 4.44
C PHE A 110 -11.99 6.52 4.57
N ASN A 111 -13.20 7.05 4.42
CA ASN A 111 -14.43 6.25 4.53
C ASN A 111 -14.48 5.16 3.46
N GLU A 112 -14.09 5.50 2.23
CA GLU A 112 -14.04 4.61 1.09
C GLU A 112 -12.93 3.57 1.25
N MET A 113 -11.76 3.96 1.75
CA MET A 113 -10.67 3.03 2.06
C MET A 113 -11.07 2.01 3.12
N LEU A 114 -11.74 2.45 4.18
CA LEU A 114 -12.28 1.55 5.21
C LEU A 114 -13.30 0.59 4.60
N ALA A 115 -14.23 1.07 3.78
CA ALA A 115 -15.19 0.23 3.09
C ALA A 115 -14.51 -0.79 2.16
N ILE A 116 -13.46 -0.40 1.42
CA ILE A 116 -12.65 -1.30 0.59
C ILE A 116 -12.03 -2.41 1.45
N LEU A 117 -11.42 -2.05 2.58
CA LEU A 117 -10.80 -3.01 3.50
C LEU A 117 -11.82 -4.01 4.06
N VAL A 118 -12.97 -3.53 4.55
CA VAL A 118 -14.06 -4.38 5.07
C VAL A 118 -14.58 -5.34 4.00
N ASN A 119 -14.83 -4.83 2.79
CA ASN A 119 -15.33 -5.61 1.66
C ASN A 119 -14.33 -6.66 1.18
N LEU A 120 -13.02 -6.39 1.29
CA LEU A 120 -11.98 -7.37 0.98
C LEU A 120 -11.87 -8.46 2.06
N GLY A 121 -12.28 -8.17 3.30
CA GLY A 121 -12.26 -9.13 4.41
C GLY A 121 -11.37 -8.72 5.58
N PHE A 122 -10.76 -7.53 5.56
CA PHE A 122 -10.10 -7.00 6.75
C PHE A 122 -11.15 -6.70 7.83
N ARG A 123 -10.73 -6.84 9.09
CA ARG A 123 -11.56 -6.59 10.28
C ARG A 123 -10.93 -5.58 11.24
N GLU A 124 -9.64 -5.33 11.08
CA GLU A 124 -8.88 -4.38 11.89
C GLU A 124 -7.86 -3.62 11.04
N ILE A 125 -7.51 -2.42 11.51
CA ILE A 125 -6.36 -1.64 11.06
C ILE A 125 -5.48 -1.29 12.26
N ILE A 126 -4.26 -0.88 11.97
CA ILE A 126 -3.35 -0.29 12.94
C ILE A 126 -3.51 1.23 12.93
N LEU A 127 -3.50 1.82 14.12
CA LEU A 127 -3.39 3.26 14.35
C LEU A 127 -2.18 3.54 15.24
N LEU A 128 -1.57 4.71 15.06
CA LEU A 128 -0.50 5.20 15.95
C LEU A 128 -1.11 6.15 16.98
N GLY A 129 -1.02 5.80 18.26
CA GLY A 129 -1.49 6.64 19.38
C GLY A 129 -0.35 7.06 20.30
N LYS A 130 -0.70 7.76 21.39
CA LYS A 130 0.27 8.26 22.39
C LYS A 130 1.15 7.17 23.03
N ARG A 131 0.68 5.91 23.03
CA ARG A 131 1.36 4.74 23.62
C ARG A 131 1.95 3.81 22.56
N GLY A 132 2.09 4.27 21.32
CA GLY A 132 2.53 3.47 20.19
C GLY A 132 1.36 2.90 19.38
N PHE A 133 1.68 1.89 18.57
CA PHE A 133 0.73 1.26 17.66
C PHE A 133 -0.32 0.41 18.40
N TYR A 134 -1.58 0.50 17.95
CA TYR A 134 -2.68 -0.32 18.46
C TYR A 134 -3.64 -0.72 17.35
N LYS A 135 -4.36 -1.83 17.56
CA LYS A 135 -5.38 -2.32 16.63
C LYS A 135 -6.72 -1.63 16.86
N LYS A 136 -7.42 -1.31 15.78
CA LYS A 136 -8.77 -0.74 15.78
C LYS A 136 -9.68 -1.60 14.91
N SER A 137 -10.81 -2.07 15.47
CA SER A 137 -11.85 -2.75 14.69
C SER A 137 -12.45 -1.79 13.67
N ILE A 138 -12.63 -2.29 12.45
CA ILE A 138 -13.27 -1.60 11.32
C ILE A 138 -14.49 -2.37 10.77
N ALA A 139 -14.79 -3.52 11.36
CA ALA A 139 -16.00 -4.30 11.10
C ALA A 139 -16.95 -4.26 12.30
#